data_AF-A0A497JQG0-F1
#
_entry.id   AF-A0A497JQG0-F1
#
_cell.length_a   1.000
_cell.length_b   1.000
_cell.length_c   1.000
_cell.angle_alpha   90.00
_cell.angle_beta   90.00
_cell.angle_gamma   90.00
#
_symmetry.space_group_name_H-M   'P 1'
#
loop_
_entity.id
_entity.type
_entity.pdbx_description
1 polymer ?
#
loop_
_entity_poly.entity_id
_entity_poly.type
_entity_poly.pdbx_seq_one_letter_code
_entity_poly.pdbx_strand_id
1 'polypeptide(L)'
;MLRFKKDFFRRLIPPKPADIQGYSLKKIMVLGLILPAFVFLGLFSSIYVSLTFRLPLNIACLIAFLWTFSGFAFGTFILIRFSNRILRYAEVKRK
;
A
#
# COMPACT_ATOMS: atom_id res chain seq x y z
N MET A 1 39.88 -12.68 -11.83
CA MET A 1 38.66 -12.79 -12.66
C MET A 1 37.33 -12.43 -11.95
N LEU A 2 37.23 -12.51 -10.61
CA LEU A 2 35.99 -12.23 -9.86
C LEU A 2 35.60 -10.74 -9.71
N ARG A 3 36.54 -9.79 -9.82
CA ARG A 3 36.26 -8.35 -9.68
C ARG A 3 35.54 -7.75 -10.90
N PHE A 4 35.89 -8.20 -12.11
CA PHE A 4 35.39 -7.61 -13.36
C PHE A 4 33.88 -7.84 -13.59
N LYS A 5 33.34 -8.99 -13.16
CA LYS A 5 31.90 -9.26 -13.23
C LYS A 5 31.08 -8.29 -12.36
N LYS A 6 31.57 -7.95 -11.16
CA LYS A 6 30.84 -7.07 -10.23
C LYS A 6 30.66 -5.65 -10.78
N ASP A 7 31.66 -5.11 -11.47
CA ASP A 7 31.57 -3.78 -12.06
C ASP A 7 30.66 -3.72 -13.29
N PHE A 8 30.61 -4.80 -14.07
CA PHE A 8 29.72 -4.90 -15.24
C PHE A 8 28.24 -4.95 -14.81
N PHE A 9 27.89 -5.74 -13.79
CA PHE A 9 26.52 -5.79 -13.26
C PHE A 9 26.08 -4.48 -12.59
N ARG A 10 27.02 -3.68 -12.04
CA ARG A 10 26.73 -2.36 -11.47
C ARG A 10 26.40 -1.29 -12.53
N ARG A 11 26.89 -1.43 -13.77
CA ARG A 11 26.60 -0.50 -14.87
C ARG A 11 25.31 -0.83 -15.61
N LEU A 12 24.91 -2.11 -15.65
CA LEU A 12 23.70 -2.57 -16.34
C LEU A 12 22.41 -2.33 -15.55
N ILE A 13 22.48 -2.29 -14.23
CA ILE A 13 21.34 -1.99 -13.36
C ILE A 13 21.47 -0.52 -12.98
N PRO A 14 20.69 0.41 -13.57
CA PRO A 14 20.67 1.77 -13.10
C PRO A 14 20.37 1.74 -11.60
N PRO A 15 21.12 2.49 -10.76
CA PRO A 15 20.85 2.51 -9.33
C PRO A 15 19.38 2.87 -9.16
N LYS A 16 18.59 1.93 -8.59
CA LYS A 16 17.17 2.16 -8.33
C LYS A 16 17.09 3.50 -7.60
N PRO A 17 16.42 4.51 -8.16
CA PRO A 17 16.39 5.83 -7.54
C PRO A 17 15.87 5.60 -6.12
N ALA A 18 16.70 5.90 -5.12
CA ALA A 18 16.29 5.77 -3.72
C ALA A 18 15.23 6.84 -3.40
N ASP A 19 15.28 7.94 -4.15
CA ASP A 19 14.45 9.13 -3.99
C ASP A 19 13.89 9.57 -5.35
N ILE A 20 12.62 9.99 -5.35
CA ILE A 20 12.00 10.69 -6.48
C ILE A 20 11.68 12.10 -5.99
N GLN A 21 12.17 13.12 -6.69
CA GLN A 21 11.84 14.53 -6.42
C GLN A 21 12.05 14.97 -4.95
N GLY A 22 13.05 14.42 -4.26
CA GLY A 22 13.33 14.76 -2.85
C GLY A 22 12.53 13.97 -1.81
N TYR A 23 11.72 12.99 -2.23
CA TYR A 23 10.97 12.10 -1.35
C TYR A 23 11.50 10.67 -1.39
N SER A 24 11.54 10.02 -0.23
CA SER A 24 11.98 8.63 -0.08
C SER A 24 10.93 7.70 -0.65
N LEU A 25 11.28 6.98 -1.72
CA LEU A 25 10.41 6.01 -2.37
C LEU A 25 9.93 4.91 -1.42
N LYS A 26 10.81 4.45 -0.52
CA LYS A 26 10.49 3.41 0.46
C LYS A 26 9.35 3.84 1.38
N LYS A 27 9.37 5.09 1.86
CA LYS A 27 8.34 5.63 2.75
C LYS A 27 7.00 5.78 2.02
N ILE A 28 7.02 6.26 0.78
CA ILE A 28 5.81 6.37 -0.05
C ILE A 28 5.19 5.00 -0.30
N MET A 29 6.00 3.99 -0.65
CA MET A 29 5.49 2.62 -0.88
C MET A 29 4.87 2.02 0.38
N VAL A 30 5.48 2.21 1.55
CA VAL A 30 4.93 1.73 2.83
C VAL A 30 3.62 2.45 3.17
N LEU A 31 3.54 3.76 2.93
CA LEU A 31 2.31 4.53 3.17
C LEU A 31 1.21 4.18 2.16
N GLY A 32 1.58 3.85 0.92
CA GLY A 32 0.66 3.30 -0.08
C GLY A 32 0.07 1.95 0.31
N LEU A 33 0.70 1.22 1.24
CA LEU A 33 0.20 -0.06 1.76
C LEU A 33 -0.97 0.07 2.74
N ILE A 34 -1.24 1.30 3.22
CA ILE A 34 -2.36 1.58 4.14
C ILE A 34 -3.70 1.26 3.46
N LEU A 35 -3.86 1.66 2.19
CA LEU A 35 -5.09 1.46 1.43
C LEU A 35 -5.42 -0.03 1.23
N PRO A 36 -4.53 -0.87 0.68
CA PRO A 36 -4.80 -2.30 0.57
C PRO A 36 -4.98 -2.95 1.94
N ALA A 37 -4.31 -2.51 3.01
CA ALA A 37 -4.53 -3.05 4.35
C ALA A 37 -5.98 -2.86 4.83
N PHE A 38 -6.58 -1.68 4.64
CA PHE A 38 -7.99 -1.45 4.97
C PHE A 38 -8.95 -2.26 4.11
N VAL A 39 -8.65 -2.41 2.83
CA VAL A 39 -9.41 -3.27 1.91
C VAL A 39 -9.37 -4.72 2.37
N PHE A 40 -8.19 -5.24 2.73
CA PHE A 40 -8.02 -6.58 3.27
C PHE A 40 -8.79 -6.78 4.57
N LEU A 41 -8.70 -5.85 5.51
CA LEU A 41 -9.47 -5.92 6.77
C LEU A 41 -10.97 -5.99 6.49
N GLY A 42 -11.45 -5.17 5.55
CA GLY A 42 -12.85 -5.18 5.17
C GLY A 42 -13.30 -6.50 4.54
N LEU A 43 -12.47 -7.04 3.64
CA LEU A 43 -12.77 -8.29 2.96
C LEU A 43 -12.76 -9.46 3.96
N PHE A 44 -11.76 -9.55 4.84
CA PHE A 44 -11.69 -10.58 5.87
C PHE A 44 -12.84 -10.50 6.87
N SER A 45 -13.23 -9.30 7.32
CA SER A 45 -14.36 -9.19 8.25
C SER A 45 -15.68 -9.58 7.59
N SER A 46 -15.87 -9.27 6.29
CA SER A 46 -17.05 -9.68 5.55
C SER A 46 -17.14 -11.20 5.38
N ILE A 47 -16.01 -11.87 5.13
CA ILE A 47 -15.92 -13.33 5.07
C ILE A 47 -16.25 -13.92 6.45
N TYR A 48 -15.65 -13.37 7.51
CA TYR A 48 -15.89 -13.82 8.87
C TYR A 48 -17.38 -13.75 9.24
N VAL A 49 -18.01 -12.59 9.02
CA VAL A 49 -19.45 -12.39 9.25
C VAL A 49 -20.28 -13.37 8.41
N SER A 50 -19.94 -13.54 7.13
CA SER A 50 -20.67 -14.45 6.24
C SER A 50 -20.61 -15.91 6.71
N LEU A 51 -19.46 -16.35 7.23
CA LEU A 51 -19.27 -17.69 7.79
C LEU A 51 -20.01 -17.86 9.12
N THR A 52 -19.94 -16.87 10.02
CA THR A 52 -20.60 -16.92 11.34
C THR A 52 -22.11 -17.01 11.21
N PHE A 53 -22.72 -16.21 10.33
CA PHE A 53 -24.17 -16.17 10.16
C PHE A 53 -24.69 -17.13 9.06
N ARG A 54 -23.80 -17.91 8.43
CA ARG A 54 -24.12 -18.82 7.31
C ARG A 54 -25.00 -18.15 6.25
N LEU A 55 -24.62 -16.93 5.88
CA LEU A 55 -25.41 -16.13 4.95
C LEU A 55 -25.43 -16.77 3.56
N PRO A 56 -26.55 -16.65 2.83
CA PRO A 56 -26.59 -17.06 1.43
C PRO A 56 -25.58 -16.25 0.61
N LEU A 57 -24.94 -16.91 -0.36
CA LEU A 57 -23.84 -16.36 -1.17
C LEU A 57 -24.12 -14.97 -1.74
N ASN A 58 -25.35 -14.71 -2.18
CA ASN A 58 -25.74 -13.42 -2.75
C ASN A 58 -25.63 -12.28 -1.71
N ILE A 59 -26.09 -12.52 -0.48
CA ILE A 59 -26.06 -11.54 0.61
C ILE A 59 -24.63 -11.37 1.12
N ALA A 60 -23.89 -12.48 1.28
CA ALA A 60 -22.48 -12.46 1.66
C ALA A 60 -21.64 -11.64 0.68
N CYS A 61 -21.87 -11.81 -0.62
CA CYS A 61 -21.19 -11.06 -1.67
C CYS A 61 -21.52 -9.56 -1.62
N LEU A 62 -22.79 -9.21 -1.40
CA LEU A 62 -23.24 -7.83 -1.29
C LEU A 62 -22.64 -7.13 -0.06
N ILE A 63 -22.59 -7.82 1.07
CA ILE A 63 -21.91 -7.34 2.29
C ILE A 63 -20.42 -7.17 2.02
N ALA A 64 -19.77 -8.14 1.36
CA ALA A 64 -18.35 -8.03 1.01
C ALA A 64 -18.07 -6.81 0.13
N PHE A 65 -18.89 -6.56 -0.89
CA PHE A 65 -18.75 -5.37 -1.73
C PHE A 65 -18.92 -4.06 -0.94
N LEU A 66 -20.00 -3.93 -0.18
CA LEU A 66 -20.27 -2.73 0.61
C LEU A 66 -19.15 -2.46 1.63
N TRP A 67 -18.70 -3.51 2.30
CA TRP A 67 -17.71 -3.41 3.36
C TRP A 67 -16.30 -3.14 2.81
N THR A 68 -15.95 -3.76 1.68
CA THR A 68 -14.70 -3.50 0.97
C THR A 68 -14.69 -2.08 0.40
N PHE A 69 -15.80 -1.61 -0.17
CA PHE A 69 -15.94 -0.24 -0.66
C PHE A 69 -15.81 0.78 0.47
N SER A 70 -16.45 0.53 1.62
CA SER A 70 -16.32 1.35 2.82
C SER A 70 -14.87 1.40 3.33
N GLY A 71 -14.20 0.26 3.41
CA GLY A 71 -12.78 0.18 3.77
C GLY A 71 -11.87 0.95 2.79
N PHE A 72 -12.14 0.86 1.50
CA PHE A 72 -11.42 1.62 0.48
C PHE A 72 -11.65 3.13 0.61
N ALA A 73 -12.91 3.56 0.76
CA ALA A 73 -13.27 4.97 0.93
C ALA A 73 -12.64 5.56 2.19
N PHE A 74 -12.68 4.82 3.30
CA PHE A 74 -12.06 5.22 4.56
C PHE A 74 -10.54 5.30 4.47
N GLY A 75 -9.89 4.30 3.88
CA GLY A 75 -8.44 4.30 3.64
C GLY A 75 -8.01 5.47 2.75
N THR A 76 -8.79 5.78 1.71
CA THR A 76 -8.57 6.92 0.81
C THR A 76 -8.73 8.25 1.55
N PHE A 77 -9.79 8.37 2.36
CA PHE A 77 -10.04 9.56 3.16
C PHE A 77 -8.89 9.84 4.14
N ILE A 78 -8.39 8.80 4.83
CA ILE A 78 -7.20 8.91 5.68
C ILE A 78 -6.00 9.38 4.87
N LEU A 79 -5.76 8.76 3.71
CA LEU A 79 -4.62 9.13 2.88
C LEU A 79 -4.67 10.59 2.44
N ILE A 80 -5.84 11.08 2.00
CA ILE A 80 -6.05 12.48 1.61
C ILE A 80 -5.87 13.40 2.82
N ARG A 81 -6.53 13.09 3.95
CA ARG A 81 -6.52 13.92 5.16
C ARG A 81 -5.11 14.08 5.73
N PHE A 82 -4.32 13.02 5.69
CA PHE A 82 -2.96 12.99 6.22
C PHE A 82 -1.88 13.16 5.14
N SER A 83 -2.25 13.36 3.87
CA SER A 83 -1.33 13.45 2.73
C SER A 83 -0.20 14.47 3.00
N ASN A 84 -0.54 15.65 3.52
CA ASN A 84 0.46 16.67 3.86
C ASN A 84 1.45 16.23 4.95
N ARG A 85 1.02 15.43 5.93
CA ARG A 85 1.93 14.87 6.96
C ARG A 85 2.75 13.71 6.41
N ILE A 86 2.14 12.87 5.58
CA ILE A 86 2.77 11.74 4.88
C ILE A 86 3.89 12.25 3.97
N LEU A 87 3.62 13.28 3.18
CA LEU A 87 4.61 13.91 2.30
C LEU A 87 5.76 14.52 3.11
N ARG A 88 5.48 15.28 4.17
CA ARG A 88 6.53 15.80 5.08
C ARG A 88 7.37 14.71 5.74
N TYR A 89 6.78 13.56 6.05
CA TYR A 89 7.51 12.42 6.62
C TYR A 89 8.35 11.70 5.56
N ALA A 90 7.85 11.64 4.33
CA ALA A 90 8.53 11.05 3.18
C ALA A 90 9.68 11.91 2.65
N GLU A 91 9.64 13.22 2.90
CA GLU A 91 10.65 14.18 2.48
C GLU A 91 12.04 13.82 3.04
N VAL A 92 13.01 13.70 2.15
CA VAL A 92 14.41 13.48 2.52
C VAL A 92 15.04 14.85 2.58
N LYS A 93 15.26 15.37 3.80
CA LYS A 93 16.09 16.55 4.00
C LYS A 93 17.47 16.24 3.42
N ARG A 94 17.78 16.76 2.23
CA ARG A 94 19.15 16.83 1.75
C ARG A 94 19.91 17.71 2.74
N LYS A 95 20.74 17.08 3.57
CA LYS A 95 21.82 17.77 4.28
C LYS A 95 22.87 18.18 3.27
#